data_AF-A0AAV5U027-F1
#
_entry.id   AF-A0AAV5U027-F1
#
_cell.length_a   1.000
_cell.length_b   1.000
_cell.length_c   1.000
_cell.angle_alpha   90.00
_cell.angle_beta   90.00
_cell.angle_gamma   90.00
#
_symmetry.space_group_name_H-M   'P 1'
#
loop_
_entity.id
_entity.type
_entity.pdbx_description
1 polymer ?
#
loop_
_entity_poly.entity_id
_entity_poly.type
_entity_poly.pdbx_seq_one_letter_code
_entity_poly.pdbx_strand_id
1 'polypeptide(L)'
;MSSSLTQKHEIFDETANLRLNEPNRTADADNLLQEIKKLREEMERLRSENIQDEEENQRLSKSINDVESRIKFARFRSRFVEEFTVTGVLGIGGCGCVFEGKKKLDDFSYAVKRIAVEPKNIDKALEEVRAMARLDHHAIVKYNCTWIENPPEEWQILADDKMFKDIELKNRQLADVKEWNTKKNDIRNQIQKCKSNPAFIYIQMQV
;
A
#
# COMPACT_ATOMS: atom_id res chain seq x y z
N MET A 1 25.23 -23.03 21.38
CA MET A 1 24.73 -23.10 19.99
C MET A 1 23.22 -23.29 20.11
N SER A 2 22.30 -22.41 19.70
CA SER A 2 22.27 -21.34 18.72
C SER A 2 21.28 -20.29 19.25
N SER A 3 21.73 -19.05 19.43
CA SER A 3 20.91 -17.86 19.61
C SER A 3 21.30 -16.93 18.47
N SER A 4 20.50 -16.90 17.39
CA SER A 4 20.62 -15.93 16.31
C SER A 4 19.51 -16.19 15.29
N LEU A 5 18.30 -15.70 15.53
CA LEU A 5 17.29 -15.56 14.47
C LEU A 5 16.23 -14.47 14.73
N THR A 6 16.14 -13.91 15.94
CA THR A 6 15.08 -12.93 16.24
C THR A 6 15.48 -11.45 16.06
N GLN A 7 16.72 -11.14 15.71
CA GLN A 7 17.22 -9.74 15.77
C GLN A 7 17.31 -9.02 14.41
N LYS A 8 16.86 -9.63 13.31
CA LYS A 8 16.96 -9.02 11.96
C LYS A 8 15.70 -8.31 11.45
N HIS A 9 14.57 -8.37 12.15
CA HIS A 9 13.32 -7.71 11.72
C HIS A 9 13.03 -6.36 12.39
N GLU A 10 13.80 -5.95 13.41
CA GLU A 10 13.55 -4.70 14.14
C GLU A 10 14.40 -3.50 13.71
N ILE A 11 15.37 -3.68 12.79
CA ILE A 11 16.31 -2.62 12.40
C ILE A 11 15.94 -1.95 11.06
N PHE A 12 14.98 -2.50 10.31
CA PHE A 12 14.61 -2.01 8.98
C PHE A 12 13.16 -1.49 8.96
N ASP A 13 12.97 -0.24 9.40
CA ASP A 13 12.07 0.78 8.81
C ASP A 13 11.57 1.87 9.79
N GLU A 14 12.48 2.52 10.50
CA GLU A 14 12.22 3.92 10.92
C GLU A 14 12.14 4.84 9.70
N THR A 15 12.93 4.57 8.66
CA THR A 15 13.00 5.35 7.42
C THR A 15 11.73 5.27 6.56
N ALA A 16 11.04 4.12 6.50
CA ALA A 16 9.79 4.02 5.73
C ALA A 16 8.56 4.57 6.47
N ASN A 17 8.54 4.53 7.81
CA ASN A 17 7.55 5.23 8.62
C ASN A 17 7.66 6.77 8.48
N LEU A 18 8.89 7.29 8.34
CA LEU A 18 9.14 8.70 7.97
C LEU A 18 8.57 9.04 6.58
N ARG A 19 8.84 8.20 5.56
CA ARG A 19 8.39 8.44 4.17
C ARG A 19 6.89 8.62 4.03
N LEU A 20 6.06 7.98 4.87
CA LEU A 20 4.61 8.09 4.73
C LEU A 20 4.01 9.40 5.33
N ASN A 21 4.75 10.11 6.17
CA ASN A 21 4.24 11.25 6.96
C ASN A 21 4.88 12.60 6.64
N GLU A 22 5.87 12.65 5.76
CA GLU A 22 6.58 13.88 5.45
C GLU A 22 5.74 14.81 4.54
N PRO A 23 5.52 16.09 4.90
CA PRO A 23 5.04 17.12 3.99
C PRO A 23 6.01 17.35 2.80
N ASN A 24 7.18 16.72 2.81
CA ASN A 24 8.25 16.85 1.84
C ASN A 24 8.38 15.69 0.83
N ARG A 25 7.41 14.75 0.76
CA ARG A 25 7.45 13.63 -0.22
C ARG A 25 7.69 14.08 -1.66
N THR A 26 7.19 15.25 -2.03
CA THR A 26 7.38 15.85 -3.36
C THR A 26 8.84 16.23 -3.58
N ALA A 27 9.48 16.89 -2.61
CA ALA A 27 10.90 17.22 -2.68
C ALA A 27 11.77 15.94 -2.66
N ASP A 28 11.39 14.92 -1.89
CA ASP A 28 12.06 13.62 -1.91
C ASP A 28 11.97 12.96 -3.29
N ALA A 29 10.80 12.99 -3.93
CA ALA A 29 10.61 12.48 -5.28
C ALA A 29 11.45 13.27 -6.32
N ASP A 30 11.53 14.59 -6.20
CA ASP A 30 12.32 15.43 -7.11
C ASP A 30 13.82 15.18 -6.97
N ASN A 31 14.30 15.01 -5.73
CA ASN A 31 15.69 14.63 -5.46
C ASN A 31 16.04 13.27 -6.09
N LEU A 32 15.15 12.27 -5.94
CA LEU A 32 15.32 10.96 -6.56
C LEU A 32 15.29 11.02 -8.09
N LEU A 33 14.45 11.88 -8.67
CA LEU A 33 14.41 12.10 -10.13
C LEU A 33 15.70 12.76 -10.63
N GLN A 34 16.33 13.61 -9.83
CA GLN A 34 17.62 14.18 -10.16
C GLN A 34 18.75 13.14 -10.05
N GLU A 35 18.70 12.27 -9.05
CA GLU A 35 19.62 11.14 -8.85
C GLU A 35 19.55 10.15 -10.03
N ILE A 36 18.35 9.69 -10.42
CA ILE A 36 18.19 8.75 -11.53
C ILE A 36 18.63 9.34 -12.87
N LYS A 37 18.44 10.66 -13.06
CA LYS A 37 18.90 11.36 -14.26
C LYS A 37 20.42 11.30 -14.38
N LYS A 38 21.14 11.63 -13.30
CA LYS A 38 22.61 11.55 -13.26
C LYS A 38 23.12 10.14 -13.52
N LEU A 39 22.49 9.13 -12.91
CA LEU A 39 22.87 7.73 -13.11
C LEU A 39 22.69 7.26 -14.57
N ARG A 40 21.61 7.70 -15.24
CA ARG A 40 21.38 7.37 -16.66
C ARG A 40 22.38 8.06 -17.58
N GLU A 41 22.69 9.33 -17.31
CA GLU A 41 23.72 10.08 -18.04
C GLU A 41 25.09 9.41 -17.92
N GLU A 42 25.44 8.96 -16.72
CA GLU A 42 26.69 8.23 -16.47
C GLU A 42 26.74 6.89 -17.20
N MET A 43 25.65 6.11 -17.17
CA MET A 43 25.56 4.84 -17.89
C MET A 43 25.68 5.03 -19.41
N GLU A 44 25.17 6.12 -19.96
CA GLU A 44 25.31 6.43 -21.40
C GLU A 44 26.74 6.87 -21.76
N ARG A 45 27.41 7.60 -20.87
CA ARG A 45 28.82 7.99 -21.02
C ARG A 45 29.72 6.76 -21.10
N LEU A 46 29.59 5.81 -20.18
CA LEU A 46 30.39 4.57 -20.17
C LEU A 46 30.17 3.73 -21.44
N ARG A 47 28.92 3.65 -21.92
CA ARG A 47 28.60 2.98 -23.19
C ARG A 47 29.28 3.65 -24.38
N SER A 48 29.31 4.98 -24.40
CA SER A 48 29.91 5.78 -25.48
C SER A 48 31.44 5.69 -25.50
N GLU A 49 32.07 5.56 -24.34
CA GLU A 49 33.52 5.40 -24.20
C GLU A 49 33.99 3.96 -24.49
N ASN A 50 33.07 3.03 -24.81
CA ASN A 50 33.32 1.61 -25.09
C ASN A 50 34.13 0.91 -23.97
N ILE A 51 33.94 1.36 -22.73
CA ILE A 51 34.52 0.74 -21.55
C ILE A 51 33.76 -0.56 -21.29
N GLN A 52 34.36 -1.71 -21.64
CA GLN A 52 33.85 -3.05 -21.32
C GLN A 52 34.05 -3.41 -19.83
N ASP A 53 33.75 -2.47 -18.93
CA ASP A 53 33.64 -2.77 -17.51
C ASP A 53 32.21 -3.26 -17.24
N GLU A 54 32.02 -4.56 -17.45
CA GLU A 54 30.74 -5.23 -17.21
C GLU A 54 30.31 -5.12 -15.74
N GLU A 55 31.27 -5.04 -14.80
CA GLU A 55 30.98 -4.89 -13.37
C GLU A 55 30.38 -3.51 -13.08
N GLU A 56 30.97 -2.43 -13.62
CA GLU A 56 30.46 -1.07 -13.42
C GLU A 56 29.09 -0.88 -14.07
N ASN A 57 28.89 -1.40 -15.28
CA ASN A 57 27.59 -1.40 -15.95
C ASN A 57 26.52 -2.14 -15.13
N GLN A 58 26.88 -3.29 -14.54
CA GLN A 58 25.97 -4.04 -13.67
C GLN A 58 25.64 -3.28 -12.38
N ARG A 59 26.62 -2.60 -11.77
CA ARG A 59 26.43 -1.76 -10.57
C ARG A 59 25.51 -0.57 -10.83
N LEU A 60 25.72 0.14 -11.95
CA LEU A 60 24.88 1.27 -12.36
C LEU A 60 23.46 0.82 -12.66
N SER A 61 23.29 -0.27 -13.42
CA SER A 61 21.96 -0.86 -13.70
C SER A 61 21.21 -1.22 -12.42
N LYS A 62 21.89 -1.85 -11.45
CA LYS A 62 21.31 -2.13 -10.13
C LYS A 62 20.90 -0.86 -9.38
N SER A 63 21.74 0.18 -9.41
CA SER A 63 21.48 1.45 -8.74
C SER A 63 20.28 2.18 -9.37
N ILE A 64 20.17 2.17 -10.70
CA ILE A 64 19.02 2.73 -11.41
C ILE A 64 17.73 2.02 -10.99
N ASN A 65 17.73 0.68 -10.96
CA ASN A 65 16.55 -0.09 -10.54
C ASN A 65 16.13 0.19 -9.09
N ASP A 66 17.08 0.38 -8.17
CA ASP A 66 16.81 0.78 -6.79
C ASP A 66 16.14 2.16 -6.72
N VAL A 67 16.72 3.15 -7.41
CA VAL A 67 16.18 4.52 -7.43
C VAL A 67 14.81 4.54 -8.11
N GLU A 68 14.60 3.79 -9.19
CA GLU A 68 13.27 3.64 -9.81
C GLU A 68 12.23 3.11 -8.84
N SER A 69 12.60 2.10 -8.04
CA SER A 69 11.70 1.50 -7.04
C SER A 69 11.36 2.50 -5.94
N ARG A 70 12.35 3.28 -5.47
CA ARG A 70 12.16 4.38 -4.51
C ARG A 70 11.26 5.49 -5.06
N ILE A 71 11.41 5.86 -6.34
CA ILE A 71 10.55 6.84 -7.02
C ILE A 71 9.11 6.34 -7.10
N LYS A 72 8.90 5.08 -7.52
CA LYS A 72 7.56 4.46 -7.54
C LYS A 72 6.92 4.52 -6.17
N PHE A 73 7.66 4.15 -5.12
CA PHE A 73 7.22 4.23 -3.73
C PHE A 73 6.82 5.66 -3.32
N ALA A 74 7.69 6.65 -3.54
CA ALA A 74 7.48 8.02 -3.10
C ALA A 74 6.30 8.71 -3.83
N ARG A 75 6.14 8.43 -5.13
CA ARG A 75 5.11 9.03 -5.98
C ARG A 75 3.77 8.34 -5.92
N PHE A 76 3.68 7.14 -5.33
CA PHE A 76 2.41 6.44 -5.23
C PHE A 76 1.43 7.19 -4.32
N ARG A 77 0.21 7.40 -4.84
CA ARG A 77 -0.90 8.07 -4.16
C ARG A 77 -2.06 7.07 -4.10
N SER A 78 -2.47 6.71 -2.88
CA SER A 78 -3.63 5.84 -2.66
C SER A 78 -4.88 6.70 -2.59
N ARG A 79 -5.84 6.40 -3.46
CA ARG A 79 -7.16 7.06 -3.47
C ARG A 79 -7.87 6.83 -2.15
N PHE A 80 -7.77 5.63 -1.58
CA PHE A 80 -8.36 5.31 -0.28
C PHE A 80 -7.82 6.23 0.82
N VAL A 81 -6.50 6.38 0.93
CA VAL A 81 -5.86 7.25 1.94
C VAL A 81 -6.16 8.74 1.70
N GLU A 82 -6.22 9.15 0.43
CA GLU A 82 -6.49 10.55 0.08
C GLU A 82 -7.95 10.95 0.29
N GLU A 83 -8.91 10.10 -0.05
CA GLU A 83 -10.33 10.43 -0.03
C GLU A 83 -11.02 10.09 1.28
N PHE A 84 -10.49 9.17 2.10
CA PHE A 84 -11.16 8.68 3.30
C PHE A 84 -10.37 8.95 4.58
N THR A 85 -11.10 9.20 5.65
CA THR A 85 -10.61 9.13 7.02
C THR A 85 -11.17 7.86 7.64
N VAL A 86 -10.31 6.86 7.85
CA VAL A 86 -10.73 5.58 8.45
C VAL A 86 -11.03 5.78 9.93
N THR A 87 -12.23 5.38 10.34
CA THR A 87 -12.71 5.49 11.73
C THR A 87 -12.71 4.15 12.45
N GLY A 88 -12.80 3.04 11.70
CA GLY A 88 -12.82 1.70 12.28
C GLY A 88 -12.72 0.58 11.26
N VAL A 89 -12.74 -0.66 11.78
CA VAL A 89 -12.82 -1.88 10.98
C VAL A 89 -14.14 -2.57 11.32
N LEU A 90 -15.01 -2.68 10.32
CA LEU A 90 -16.35 -3.29 10.44
C LEU A 90 -16.30 -4.81 10.36
N GLY A 91 -15.34 -5.37 9.64
CA GLY A 91 -15.21 -6.82 9.51
C GLY A 91 -13.96 -7.26 8.77
N ILE A 92 -13.49 -8.46 9.08
CA ILE A 92 -12.35 -9.11 8.42
C ILE A 92 -12.78 -10.54 8.11
N GLY A 93 -12.57 -11.00 6.88
CA GLY A 93 -12.94 -12.36 6.47
C GLY A 93 -12.13 -12.86 5.29
N GLY A 94 -12.45 -14.06 4.78
CA GLY A 94 -11.74 -14.66 3.64
C GLY A 94 -11.76 -13.80 2.37
N CYS A 95 -12.76 -12.93 2.23
CA CYS A 95 -12.96 -12.07 1.06
C CYS A 95 -12.38 -10.65 1.23
N GLY A 96 -11.52 -10.41 2.23
CA GLY A 96 -10.88 -9.11 2.47
C GLY A 96 -11.22 -8.49 3.82
N CYS A 97 -11.04 -7.17 3.93
CA CYS A 97 -11.34 -6.37 5.12
C CYS A 97 -12.30 -5.24 4.76
N VAL A 98 -13.19 -4.90 5.69
CA VAL A 98 -14.16 -3.82 5.54
C VAL A 98 -13.85 -2.74 6.56
N PHE A 99 -13.58 -1.54 6.07
CA PHE A 99 -13.32 -0.36 6.87
C PHE A 99 -14.57 0.50 6.97
N GLU A 100 -14.76 1.12 8.13
CA GLU A 100 -15.62 2.29 8.24
C GLU A 100 -14.76 3.52 7.89
N GLY A 101 -15.18 4.26 6.86
CA GLY A 101 -14.43 5.41 6.37
C GLY A 101 -15.35 6.60 6.12
N LYS A 102 -15.00 7.74 6.72
CA LYS A 102 -15.64 9.03 6.42
C LYS A 102 -14.99 9.62 5.18
N LYS A 103 -15.75 9.81 4.10
CA LYS A 103 -15.23 10.40 2.86
C LYS A 103 -15.10 11.90 3.04
N LYS A 104 -13.91 12.44 2.76
CA LYS A 104 -13.52 13.81 3.15
C LYS A 104 -14.31 14.90 2.41
N LEU A 105 -14.75 14.62 1.17
CA LEU A 105 -15.40 15.62 0.32
C LEU A 105 -16.88 15.81 0.61
N ASP A 106 -17.59 14.73 0.95
CA ASP A 106 -19.03 14.77 1.20
C ASP A 106 -19.38 14.58 2.69
N ASP A 107 -18.38 14.25 3.51
CA ASP A 107 -18.50 14.06 4.96
C ASP A 107 -19.41 12.88 5.37
N PHE A 108 -19.76 12.00 4.44
CA PHE A 108 -20.56 10.80 4.72
C PHE A 108 -19.68 9.61 5.12
N SER A 109 -20.22 8.77 6.00
CA SER A 109 -19.62 7.48 6.36
C SER A 109 -19.98 6.41 5.33
N TYR A 110 -18.99 5.63 4.94
CA TYR A 110 -19.11 4.52 4.00
C TYR A 110 -18.46 3.26 4.56
N ALA A 111 -18.95 2.11 4.12
CA ALA A 111 -18.25 0.86 4.26
C ALA A 111 -17.34 0.69 3.02
N VAL A 112 -16.03 0.58 3.24
CA VAL A 112 -15.07 0.38 2.15
C VAL A 112 -14.44 -1.00 2.32
N LYS A 113 -14.81 -1.93 1.43
CA LYS A 113 -14.21 -3.26 1.39
C LYS A 113 -12.95 -3.24 0.55
N ARG A 114 -11.82 -3.68 1.11
CA ARG A 114 -10.54 -3.84 0.44
C ARG A 114 -10.20 -5.32 0.31
N ILE A 115 -9.81 -5.73 -0.89
CA ILE A 115 -9.51 -7.12 -1.24
C ILE A 115 -8.11 -7.17 -1.85
N ALA A 116 -7.19 -7.90 -1.21
CA ALA A 116 -5.88 -8.20 -1.78
C ALA A 116 -6.04 -9.32 -2.82
N VAL A 117 -5.54 -9.10 -4.04
CA VAL A 117 -5.63 -10.07 -5.13
C VAL A 117 -4.28 -10.19 -5.82
N GLU A 118 -3.92 -11.41 -6.24
CA GLU A 118 -2.79 -11.59 -7.14
C GLU A 118 -3.10 -10.87 -8.47
N PRO A 119 -2.14 -10.16 -9.10
CA PRO A 119 -2.40 -9.36 -10.30
C PRO A 119 -3.09 -10.14 -11.45
N LYS A 120 -2.74 -11.42 -11.62
CA LYS A 120 -3.37 -12.31 -12.61
C LYS A 120 -4.83 -12.67 -12.33
N ASN A 121 -5.33 -12.44 -11.11
CA ASN A 121 -6.67 -12.80 -10.66
C ASN A 121 -7.62 -11.59 -10.57
N ILE A 122 -7.16 -10.39 -10.96
CA ILE A 122 -7.95 -9.15 -10.89
C ILE A 122 -9.26 -9.29 -11.67
N ASP A 123 -9.22 -9.78 -12.90
CA ASP A 123 -10.41 -9.87 -13.76
C ASP A 123 -11.49 -10.77 -13.17
N LYS A 124 -11.08 -11.89 -12.57
CA LYS A 124 -11.98 -12.82 -11.88
C LYS A 124 -12.63 -12.15 -10.66
N ALA A 125 -11.85 -11.44 -9.86
CA ALA A 125 -12.39 -10.73 -8.70
C ALA A 125 -13.37 -9.60 -9.12
N LEU A 126 -13.17 -8.97 -10.28
CA LEU A 126 -14.08 -7.96 -10.82
C LEU A 126 -15.42 -8.55 -11.31
N GLU A 127 -15.54 -9.84 -11.58
CA GLU A 127 -16.82 -10.46 -11.95
C GLU A 127 -17.84 -10.34 -10.81
N GLU A 128 -17.42 -10.62 -9.57
CA GLU A 128 -18.26 -10.47 -8.38
C GLU A 128 -18.65 -9.00 -8.15
N VAL A 129 -17.71 -8.07 -8.38
CA VAL A 129 -17.99 -6.63 -8.30
C VAL A 129 -19.05 -6.22 -9.33
N ARG A 130 -18.93 -6.69 -10.57
CA ARG A 130 -19.90 -6.38 -11.63
C ARG A 130 -21.28 -6.95 -11.31
N ALA A 131 -21.35 -8.13 -10.67
CA ALA A 131 -22.61 -8.70 -10.20
C ALA A 131 -23.24 -7.81 -9.11
N MET A 132 -22.45 -7.39 -8.12
CA MET A 132 -22.90 -6.50 -7.04
C MET A 132 -23.40 -5.14 -7.57
N ALA A 133 -22.70 -4.56 -8.55
CA ALA A 133 -23.06 -3.27 -9.15
C ALA A 133 -24.40 -3.28 -9.90
N ARG A 134 -24.95 -4.47 -10.21
CA ARG A 134 -26.27 -4.63 -10.86
C ARG A 134 -27.42 -4.78 -9.86
N LEU A 135 -27.12 -4.96 -8.57
CA LEU A 135 -28.13 -5.09 -7.53
C LEU A 135 -28.58 -3.70 -7.09
N ASP A 136 -29.85 -3.37 -7.34
CA ASP A 136 -30.48 -2.13 -6.89
C ASP A 136 -31.81 -2.47 -6.20
N HIS A 137 -31.77 -2.57 -4.88
CA HIS A 137 -32.93 -2.90 -4.05
C HIS A 137 -32.75 -2.34 -2.64
N HIS A 138 -33.82 -1.79 -2.05
CA HIS A 138 -33.79 -1.11 -0.75
C HIS A 138 -33.29 -1.98 0.42
N ALA A 139 -33.48 -3.30 0.33
CA ALA A 139 -33.02 -4.26 1.35
C ALA A 139 -31.61 -4.86 1.06
N ILE A 140 -30.93 -4.39 0.01
CA ILE A 140 -29.57 -4.81 -0.34
C ILE A 140 -28.63 -3.63 -0.13
N VAL A 141 -27.42 -3.91 0.39
CA VAL A 141 -26.38 -2.91 0.57
C VAL A 141 -26.06 -2.24 -0.76
N LYS A 142 -26.18 -0.91 -0.80
CA LYS A 142 -26.01 -0.13 -2.04
C LYS A 142 -24.54 -0.04 -2.43
N TYR A 143 -24.23 -0.51 -3.63
CA TYR A 143 -22.96 -0.27 -4.31
C TYR A 143 -22.85 1.20 -4.76
N ASN A 144 -21.71 1.84 -4.50
CA ASN A 144 -21.43 3.20 -4.97
C ASN A 144 -20.34 3.24 -6.04
N CYS A 145 -19.16 2.72 -5.74
CA CYS A 145 -18.07 2.67 -6.71
C CYS A 145 -17.03 1.59 -6.38
N THR A 146 -16.21 1.25 -7.37
CA THR A 146 -15.03 0.40 -7.22
C THR A 146 -13.83 1.07 -7.85
N TRP A 147 -12.65 0.86 -7.26
CA TRP A 147 -11.37 1.17 -7.89
C TRP A 147 -10.31 0.12 -7.55
N ILE A 148 -9.19 0.18 -8.28
CA ILE A 148 -8.05 -0.73 -8.11
C ILE A 148 -6.83 0.12 -7.78
N GLU A 149 -6.02 -0.35 -6.83
CA GLU A 149 -4.73 0.22 -6.51
C GLU A 149 -3.63 -0.83 -6.70
N ASN A 150 -2.51 -0.43 -7.29
CA ASN A 150 -1.31 -1.25 -7.46
C ASN A 150 -0.15 -0.60 -6.69
N PRO A 151 -0.16 -0.69 -5.34
CA PRO A 151 0.88 -0.08 -4.54
C PRO A 151 2.24 -0.74 -4.83
N PRO A 152 3.34 0.01 -4.75
CA PRO A 152 4.68 -0.55 -4.69
C PRO A 152 4.82 -1.53 -3.52
N GLU A 153 5.82 -2.40 -3.62
CA GLU A 153 6.13 -3.38 -2.56
C GLU A 153 6.28 -2.68 -1.19
N GLU A 154 5.79 -3.35 -0.14
CA GLU A 154 5.71 -2.84 1.24
C GLU A 154 4.86 -1.58 1.48
N TRP A 155 4.47 -0.83 0.45
CA TRP A 155 3.76 0.45 0.63
C TRP A 155 2.44 0.27 1.39
N GLN A 156 1.66 -0.76 1.05
CA GLN A 156 0.37 -1.01 1.71
C GLN A 156 0.54 -1.39 3.18
N ILE A 157 1.55 -2.19 3.51
CA ILE A 157 1.82 -2.64 4.88
C ILE A 157 2.16 -1.43 5.76
N LEU A 158 3.01 -0.53 5.24
CA LEU A 158 3.39 0.70 5.92
C LEU A 158 2.20 1.66 6.07
N ALA A 159 1.36 1.79 5.04
CA ALA A 159 0.17 2.64 5.08
C ALA A 159 -0.85 2.14 6.10
N ASP A 160 -1.04 0.83 6.17
CA ASP A 160 -1.89 0.18 7.16
C ASP A 160 -1.36 0.38 8.58
N ASP A 161 -0.05 0.20 8.78
CA ASP A 161 0.59 0.40 10.09
C ASP A 161 0.40 1.82 10.62
N LYS A 162 0.55 2.82 9.76
CA LYS A 162 0.23 4.20 10.09
C LYS A 162 -1.25 4.37 10.42
N MET A 163 -2.14 3.88 9.56
CA MET A 163 -3.57 3.99 9.75
C MET A 163 -4.02 3.41 11.10
N PHE A 164 -3.51 2.23 11.48
CA PHE A 164 -3.83 1.63 12.78
C PHE A 164 -3.31 2.45 13.96
N LYS A 165 -2.09 3.00 13.87
CA LYS A 165 -1.56 3.92 14.89
C LYS A 165 -2.45 5.16 15.03
N ASP A 166 -2.91 5.74 13.92
CA ASP A 166 -3.78 6.92 13.92
C ASP A 166 -5.15 6.63 14.55
N ILE A 167 -5.72 5.44 14.29
CA ILE A 167 -6.97 4.97 14.89
C ILE A 167 -6.80 4.76 16.40
N GLU A 168 -5.71 4.10 16.81
CA GLU A 168 -5.39 3.83 18.22
C GLU A 168 -5.23 5.15 19.02
N LEU A 169 -4.53 6.13 18.46
CA LEU A 169 -4.34 7.44 19.09
C LEU A 169 -5.64 8.23 19.29
N LYS A 170 -6.62 8.06 18.38
CA LYS A 170 -7.93 8.72 18.47
C LYS A 170 -8.87 8.05 19.47
N ASN A 171 -8.81 6.73 19.60
CA ASN A 171 -9.72 5.93 20.41
C ASN A 171 -9.22 5.72 21.86
N ARG A 172 -8.83 6.78 22.58
CA ARG A 172 -8.22 6.76 23.94
C ARG A 172 -8.97 5.96 25.03
N GLN A 173 -10.16 5.40 24.76
CA GLN A 173 -10.81 4.41 25.62
C GLN A 173 -10.47 3.00 25.11
N LEU A 174 -9.38 2.44 25.64
CA LEU A 174 -8.87 1.11 25.35
C LEU A 174 -9.75 0.01 25.95
N ALA A 175 -10.80 -0.37 25.23
CA ALA A 175 -11.29 -1.74 25.20
C ALA A 175 -11.09 -2.18 23.74
N ASP A 176 -10.08 -2.92 23.29
CA ASP A 176 -9.17 -3.85 23.92
C ASP A 176 -7.92 -3.88 23.01
N VAL A 177 -6.73 -3.52 23.50
CA VAL A 177 -5.49 -3.50 22.69
C VAL A 177 -5.23 -4.85 22.00
N LYS A 178 -5.69 -5.95 22.62
CA LYS A 178 -5.55 -7.30 22.06
C LYS A 178 -6.43 -7.49 20.81
N GLU A 179 -7.63 -6.93 20.81
CA GLU A 179 -8.56 -7.02 19.67
C GLU A 179 -7.99 -6.30 18.46
N TRP A 180 -7.45 -5.09 18.64
CA TRP A 180 -6.82 -4.34 17.55
C TRP A 180 -5.57 -4.98 17.00
N ASN A 181 -4.72 -5.54 17.85
CA ASN A 181 -3.55 -6.30 17.40
C ASN A 181 -3.94 -7.55 16.60
N THR A 182 -5.03 -8.22 17.00
CA THR A 182 -5.57 -9.36 16.26
C THR A 182 -6.06 -8.93 14.88
N LYS A 183 -6.89 -7.88 14.81
CA LYS A 183 -7.38 -7.31 13.55
C LYS A 183 -6.24 -6.90 12.61
N LYS A 184 -5.20 -6.26 13.15
CA LYS A 184 -4.01 -5.85 12.40
C LYS A 184 -3.29 -7.05 11.80
N ASN A 185 -3.09 -8.10 12.59
CA ASN A 185 -2.44 -9.33 12.12
C ASN A 185 -3.28 -10.05 11.05
N ASP A 186 -4.60 -10.12 11.21
CA ASP A 186 -5.47 -10.74 10.21
C ASP A 186 -5.43 -10.02 8.87
N ILE A 187 -5.41 -8.68 8.88
CA ILE A 187 -5.29 -7.86 7.67
C ILE A 187 -3.92 -8.09 7.00
N ARG A 188 -2.83 -8.13 7.77
CA ARG A 188 -1.50 -8.45 7.22
C ARG A 188 -1.44 -9.85 6.64
N ASN A 189 -2.05 -10.84 7.31
CA ASN A 189 -2.12 -12.21 6.82
C ASN A 189 -2.87 -12.31 5.48
N GLN A 190 -3.82 -11.41 5.19
CA GLN A 190 -4.47 -11.36 3.87
C GLN A 190 -3.50 -10.93 2.77
N ILE A 191 -2.63 -9.95 3.04
CA ILE A 191 -1.62 -9.49 2.09
C ILE A 191 -0.59 -10.60 1.83
N GLN A 192 -0.12 -11.25 2.89
CA GLN A 192 0.91 -12.31 2.83
C GLN A 192 0.43 -13.60 2.15
N LYS A 193 -0.88 -13.79 1.95
CA LYS A 193 -1.41 -14.92 1.15
C LYS A 193 -1.04 -14.81 -0.33
N CYS A 194 -0.77 -13.61 -0.83
CA CYS A 194 -0.38 -13.39 -2.22
C CYS A 194 1.10 -13.77 -2.41
N LYS A 195 1.39 -14.58 -3.44
CA LYS A 195 2.78 -15.00 -3.76
C LYS A 195 3.63 -13.92 -4.43
N SER A 196 2.99 -12.85 -4.87
CA SER A 196 3.58 -11.68 -5.51
C SER A 196 2.98 -10.42 -4.90
N ASN A 197 3.61 -9.27 -5.12
CA ASN A 197 3.06 -7.98 -4.71
C ASN A 197 1.59 -7.85 -5.18
N PRO A 198 0.62 -7.72 -4.25
CA PRO A 198 -0.80 -7.77 -4.59
C PRO A 198 -1.29 -6.45 -5.18
N ALA A 199 -2.33 -6.56 -6.01
CA ALA A 199 -3.22 -5.45 -6.29
C ALA A 199 -4.34 -5.42 -5.25
N PHE A 200 -4.92 -4.24 -5.04
CA PHE A 200 -6.01 -4.04 -4.09
C PHE A 200 -7.26 -3.55 -4.80
N ILE A 201 -8.35 -4.30 -4.68
CA ILE A 201 -9.66 -3.87 -5.16
C ILE A 201 -10.40 -3.26 -3.98
N TYR A 202 -10.90 -2.05 -4.16
CA TYR A 202 -11.69 -1.32 -3.18
C TYR A 202 -13.12 -1.18 -3.67
N ILE A 203 -14.09 -1.49 -2.81
CA ILE A 203 -15.52 -1.40 -3.09
C ILE A 203 -16.14 -0.49 -2.03
N GLN A 204 -16.65 0.67 -2.45
CA GLN A 204 -17.38 1.59 -1.59
C GLN A 204 -18.86 1.22 -1.59
N MET A 205 -19.41 1.06 -0.39
CA MET A 205 -20.80 0.71 -0.12
C MET A 205 -21.39 1.71 0.86
N GLN A 206 -22.70 1.95 0.74
CA GLN A 206 -23.42 2.76 1.72
C GLN A 206 -23.65 1.96 3.01
N VAL A 207 -23.38 2.58 4.17
CA VAL A 207 -23.69 2.03 5.49
C VAL A 207 -25.16 2.26 5.82
#